data_AF-A0A844DWW2-F1
#
_entry.id   AF-A0A844DWW2-F1
#
_cell.length_a   1.000
_cell.length_b   1.000
_cell.length_c   1.000
_cell.angle_alpha   90.00
_cell.angle_beta   90.00
_cell.angle_gamma   90.00
#
_symmetry.space_group_name_H-M   'P 1'
#
loop_
_entity.id
_entity.type
_entity.pdbx_description
1 polymer ?
#
loop_
_entity_poly.entity_id
_entity_poly.type
_entity_poly.pdbx_seq_one_letter_code
_entity_poly.pdbx_strand_id
1 'polypeptide(L)'
;MSSRHRATASDAEPERERRMKKFKRMLAGLACVLAVCLCTPTAFAAKVIVYFDANGGICTSAAERTNADGQLTSLPTATMEGYTFDGWYTTGTDDVTGFPIDVQVKANDTAFGADTTVYAHWSANGGSAEVVEEKEVDPDTLLTTMGLAAGSVVLVLLASLAL
;
A
#
# COMPACT_ATOMS: atom_id res chain seq x y z
N MET A 1 62.08 -15.63 -69.23
CA MET A 1 61.01 -14.63 -69.01
C MET A 1 60.57 -14.71 -67.56
N SER A 2 60.71 -13.57 -66.89
CA SER A 2 60.44 -13.33 -65.47
C SER A 2 58.94 -13.28 -65.22
N SER A 3 58.45 -13.93 -64.16
CA SER A 3 57.47 -13.33 -63.24
C SER A 3 57.23 -14.28 -62.06
N ARG A 4 58.00 -14.10 -60.97
CA ARG A 4 57.61 -14.63 -59.67
C ARG A 4 56.57 -13.66 -59.09
N HIS A 5 55.29 -14.02 -59.15
CA HIS A 5 54.25 -13.34 -58.38
C HIS A 5 54.49 -13.60 -56.89
N ARG A 6 55.17 -12.66 -56.25
CA ARG A 6 55.28 -12.55 -54.80
C ARG A 6 53.92 -12.10 -54.28
N ALA A 7 53.10 -13.05 -53.81
CA ALA A 7 51.92 -12.73 -53.02
C ALA A 7 52.38 -11.96 -51.78
N THR A 8 51.96 -10.70 -51.70
CA THR A 8 52.31 -9.76 -50.66
C THR A 8 51.63 -10.16 -49.35
N ALA A 9 52.41 -10.71 -48.41
CA ALA A 9 51.96 -10.96 -47.03
C ALA A 9 51.43 -9.68 -46.32
N SER A 10 51.73 -8.51 -46.87
CA SER A 10 51.30 -7.19 -46.38
C SER A 10 49.79 -6.92 -46.46
N ASP A 11 49.03 -7.65 -47.29
CA ASP A 11 47.59 -7.35 -47.51
C ASP A 11 46.66 -8.08 -46.53
N ALA A 12 47.15 -9.14 -45.86
CA ALA A 12 46.34 -9.98 -44.96
C ALA A 12 46.23 -9.46 -43.51
N GLU A 13 47.24 -8.72 -43.02
CA GLU A 13 47.24 -8.11 -41.68
C GLU A 13 46.09 -7.11 -41.42
N PRO A 14 45.74 -6.18 -42.34
CA PRO A 14 44.63 -5.25 -42.10
C PRO A 14 43.25 -5.94 -42.11
N GLU A 15 43.12 -7.10 -42.77
CA GLU A 15 41.87 -7.87 -42.77
C GLU A 15 41.66 -8.62 -41.45
N ARG A 16 42.72 -9.25 -40.91
CA ARG A 16 42.69 -9.91 -39.59
C ARG A 16 42.30 -8.92 -38.49
N GLU A 17 42.85 -7.71 -38.53
CA GLU A 17 42.49 -6.65 -37.58
C GLU A 17 41.03 -6.18 -37.73
N ARG A 18 40.55 -6.00 -38.97
CA ARG A 18 39.14 -5.63 -39.20
C ARG A 18 38.19 -6.72 -38.74
N ARG A 19 38.53 -8.00 -38.96
CA ARG A 19 37.75 -9.15 -38.46
C ARG A 19 37.73 -9.19 -36.94
N MET A 20 38.88 -8.96 -36.27
CA MET A 20 38.96 -8.89 -34.81
C MET A 20 38.19 -7.70 -34.23
N LYS A 21 38.22 -6.53 -34.88
CA LYS A 21 37.45 -5.34 -34.46
C LYS A 21 35.94 -5.57 -34.62
N LYS A 22 35.50 -6.22 -35.71
CA LYS A 22 34.10 -6.64 -35.89
C LYS A 22 33.67 -7.68 -34.84
N PHE A 23 34.51 -8.69 -34.59
CA PHE A 23 34.23 -9.72 -33.59
C PHE A 23 34.17 -9.17 -32.17
N LYS A 24 35.08 -8.27 -31.79
CA LYS A 24 35.03 -7.56 -30.49
C LYS A 24 33.77 -6.70 -30.33
N ARG A 25 33.31 -6.04 -31.40
CA ARG A 25 32.03 -5.29 -31.39
C ARG A 25 30.82 -6.22 -31.25
N MET A 26 30.85 -7.40 -31.87
CA MET A 26 29.80 -8.40 -31.70
C MET A 26 29.80 -9.03 -30.30
N LEU A 27 30.97 -9.32 -29.73
CA LEU A 27 31.13 -9.80 -28.35
C LEU A 27 30.70 -8.76 -27.32
N ALA A 28 31.02 -7.49 -27.52
CA ALA A 28 30.55 -6.40 -26.67
C ALA A 28 29.02 -6.26 -26.73
N GLY A 29 28.42 -6.37 -27.92
CA GLY A 29 26.96 -6.36 -28.07
C GLY A 29 26.28 -7.56 -27.40
N LEU A 30 26.81 -8.77 -27.59
CA LEU A 30 26.30 -9.99 -26.95
C LEU A 30 26.45 -9.94 -25.42
N ALA A 31 27.57 -9.41 -24.92
CA ALA A 31 27.78 -9.20 -23.49
C ALA A 31 26.81 -8.17 -22.91
N CYS A 32 26.50 -7.07 -23.62
CA CYS A 32 25.47 -6.12 -23.19
C CYS A 32 24.07 -6.75 -23.18
N VAL A 33 23.72 -7.57 -24.17
CA VAL A 33 22.42 -8.27 -24.20
C VAL A 33 22.34 -9.29 -23.06
N LEU A 34 23.41 -10.06 -22.82
CA LEU A 34 23.48 -11.00 -21.69
C LEU A 34 23.45 -10.28 -20.33
N ALA A 35 24.11 -9.13 -20.19
CA ALA A 35 24.05 -8.32 -18.98
C ALA A 35 22.64 -7.74 -18.73
N VAL A 36 21.95 -7.30 -19.78
CA VAL A 36 20.55 -6.84 -19.70
C VAL A 36 19.61 -8.00 -19.34
N CYS A 37 19.83 -9.20 -19.88
CA CYS A 37 19.06 -10.41 -19.54
C CYS A 37 19.34 -10.94 -18.12
N LEU A 38 20.51 -10.66 -17.53
CA LEU A 38 20.86 -11.02 -16.16
C LEU A 38 20.40 -9.97 -15.13
N CYS A 39 20.05 -8.76 -15.58
CA CYS A 39 19.50 -7.69 -14.74
C CYS A 39 17.98 -7.72 -14.60
N THR A 40 17.27 -8.58 -15.33
CA THR A 40 15.89 -8.88 -14.98
C THR A 40 15.94 -9.88 -13.84
N PRO A 41 15.53 -9.54 -12.60
CA PRO A 41 15.20 -10.59 -11.65
C PRO A 41 14.04 -11.33 -12.31
N THR A 42 14.32 -12.51 -12.87
CA THR A 42 13.27 -13.50 -13.09
C THR A 42 12.91 -14.01 -11.70
N ALA A 43 12.28 -13.13 -10.91
CA ALA A 43 11.43 -13.54 -9.83
C ALA A 43 10.39 -14.40 -10.53
N PHE A 44 10.55 -15.71 -10.42
CA PHE A 44 9.47 -16.63 -10.71
C PHE A 44 8.33 -16.14 -9.83
N ALA A 45 7.38 -15.42 -10.43
CA ALA A 45 6.27 -14.79 -9.73
C ALA A 45 5.35 -15.91 -9.25
N ALA A 46 5.78 -16.57 -8.17
CA ALA A 46 4.94 -17.42 -7.39
C ALA A 46 3.84 -16.51 -6.85
N LYS A 47 2.59 -16.97 -6.98
CA LYS A 47 1.45 -16.29 -6.40
C LYS A 47 1.63 -16.20 -4.88
N VAL A 48 1.67 -14.98 -4.35
CA VAL A 48 1.87 -14.70 -2.91
C VAL A 48 0.56 -14.31 -2.24
N ILE A 49 0.57 -14.32 -0.92
CA ILE A 49 -0.54 -13.90 -0.07
C ILE A 49 -0.30 -12.48 0.44
N VAL A 50 -1.27 -11.60 0.24
CA VAL A 50 -1.29 -10.28 0.88
C VAL A 50 -2.29 -10.33 2.03
N TYR A 51 -1.85 -10.00 3.24
CA TYR A 51 -2.66 -9.91 4.44
C TYR A 51 -3.07 -8.46 4.68
N PHE A 52 -4.32 -8.26 5.08
CA PHE A 52 -4.89 -6.94 5.32
C PHE A 52 -5.13 -6.72 6.81
N ASP A 53 -4.39 -5.78 7.39
CA ASP A 53 -4.58 -5.33 8.76
C ASP A 53 -5.33 -3.99 8.77
N ALA A 54 -6.58 -4.03 9.20
CA ALA A 54 -7.44 -2.86 9.25
C ALA A 54 -7.06 -1.86 10.36
N ASN A 55 -6.02 -2.11 11.16
CA ASN A 55 -5.53 -1.21 12.22
C ASN A 55 -6.65 -0.77 13.18
N GLY A 56 -7.42 -1.73 13.69
CA GLY A 56 -8.56 -1.47 14.59
C GLY A 56 -9.90 -1.22 13.89
N GLY A 57 -9.91 -1.05 12.56
CA GLY A 57 -11.11 -1.10 11.74
C GLY A 57 -11.58 -2.52 11.41
N ILE A 58 -12.54 -2.61 10.50
CA ILE A 58 -13.04 -3.87 9.92
C ILE A 58 -12.74 -3.84 8.42
N CYS A 59 -12.27 -4.94 7.85
CA CYS A 59 -12.08 -5.08 6.40
C CYS A 59 -12.96 -6.20 5.83
N THR A 60 -13.30 -6.10 4.55
CA THR A 60 -14.13 -7.11 3.87
C THR A 60 -13.40 -8.42 3.60
N SER A 61 -12.05 -8.40 3.59
CA SER A 61 -11.21 -9.58 3.42
C SER A 61 -9.91 -9.40 4.20
N ALA A 62 -9.52 -10.41 4.97
CA ALA A 62 -8.29 -10.40 5.76
C ALA A 62 -7.06 -10.86 4.96
N ALA A 63 -7.25 -11.53 3.82
CA ALA A 63 -6.16 -11.95 2.95
C ALA A 63 -6.62 -12.16 1.51
N GLU A 64 -5.79 -11.76 0.55
CA GLU A 64 -5.99 -12.01 -0.87
C GLU A 64 -4.73 -12.55 -1.54
N ARG A 65 -4.94 -13.12 -2.72
CA ARG A 65 -3.97 -13.96 -3.41
C ARG A 65 -3.64 -13.30 -4.74
N THR A 66 -2.38 -12.92 -4.96
CA THR A 66 -1.98 -12.11 -6.14
C THR A 66 -2.25 -12.80 -7.48
N ASN A 67 -2.22 -12.06 -8.58
CA ASN A 67 -2.20 -12.61 -9.93
C ASN A 67 -0.80 -13.19 -10.27
N ALA A 68 -0.61 -13.62 -11.52
CA ALA A 68 0.66 -14.15 -12.01
C ALA A 68 1.78 -13.09 -12.06
N ASP A 69 1.42 -11.81 -12.01
CA ASP A 69 2.36 -10.68 -12.00
C ASP A 69 2.69 -10.21 -10.58
N GLY A 70 2.20 -10.91 -9.55
CA GLY A 70 2.42 -10.52 -8.15
C GLY A 70 1.54 -9.36 -7.69
N GLN A 71 0.54 -8.94 -8.46
CA GLN A 71 -0.34 -7.80 -8.16
C GLN A 71 -1.71 -8.25 -7.65
N LEU A 72 -2.39 -7.37 -6.93
CA LEU A 72 -3.80 -7.54 -6.56
C LEU A 72 -4.72 -6.93 -7.62
N THR A 73 -5.77 -7.64 -8.01
CA THR A 73 -6.75 -7.14 -9.00
C THR A 73 -7.71 -6.11 -8.42
N SER A 74 -7.98 -6.20 -7.12
CA SER A 74 -8.84 -5.33 -6.33
C SER A 74 -8.26 -5.21 -4.91
N LEU A 75 -8.69 -4.21 -4.17
CA LEU A 75 -8.38 -4.07 -2.75
C LEU A 75 -9.68 -4.21 -1.94
N PRO A 76 -9.65 -4.88 -0.78
CA PRO A 76 -10.80 -4.93 0.10
C PRO A 76 -11.12 -3.54 0.62
N THR A 77 -12.39 -3.32 0.94
CA THR A 77 -12.80 -2.10 1.63
C THR A 77 -12.58 -2.25 3.12
N ALA A 78 -12.27 -1.15 3.79
CA ALA A 78 -12.18 -1.09 5.24
C ALA A 78 -13.08 0.04 5.78
N THR A 79 -13.68 -0.19 6.95
CA THR A 79 -14.46 0.82 7.67
C THR A 79 -14.05 0.90 9.15
N MET A 80 -14.07 2.11 9.70
CA MET A 80 -13.82 2.38 11.13
C MET A 80 -14.69 3.55 11.57
N GLU A 81 -15.44 3.39 12.67
CA GLU A 81 -16.36 4.41 13.17
C GLU A 81 -15.61 5.67 13.59
N GLY A 82 -16.05 6.84 13.13
CA GLY A 82 -15.41 8.12 13.43
C GLY A 82 -14.17 8.44 12.59
N TYR A 83 -13.81 7.59 11.63
CA TYR A 83 -12.66 7.79 10.73
C TYR A 83 -13.03 7.61 9.25
N THR A 84 -12.21 8.17 8.37
CA THR A 84 -12.25 8.04 6.92
C THR A 84 -11.09 7.15 6.50
N PHE A 85 -11.36 6.19 5.61
CA PHE A 85 -10.35 5.28 5.08
C PHE A 85 -9.51 5.96 4.00
N ASP A 86 -8.21 6.11 4.23
CA ASP A 86 -7.28 6.78 3.31
C ASP A 86 -6.61 5.81 2.32
N GLY A 87 -6.66 4.51 2.60
CA GLY A 87 -6.12 3.46 1.74
C GLY A 87 -5.27 2.42 2.49
N TRP A 88 -4.73 1.49 1.72
CA TRP A 88 -3.82 0.45 2.19
C TRP A 88 -2.37 0.87 1.94
N TYR A 89 -1.50 0.65 2.92
CA TYR A 89 -0.11 1.06 2.88
C TYR A 89 0.84 -0.08 3.28
N THR A 90 2.07 -0.01 2.79
CA THR A 90 3.18 -0.88 3.19
C THR A 90 4.42 -0.05 3.45
N THR A 91 5.39 -0.61 4.16
CA THR A 91 6.68 0.04 4.37
C THR A 91 7.56 -0.10 3.14
N GLY A 92 7.98 1.04 2.58
CA GLY A 92 8.99 1.14 1.54
C GLY A 92 10.24 1.87 2.02
N THR A 93 11.12 2.19 1.09
CA THR A 93 12.32 2.99 1.34
C THR A 93 12.38 4.08 0.29
N ASP A 94 12.65 5.31 0.72
CA ASP A 94 12.83 6.43 -0.21
C ASP A 94 14.16 6.26 -0.98
N ASP A 95 14.10 6.30 -2.30
CA ASP A 95 15.26 6.03 -3.17
C ASP A 95 16.38 7.07 -3.07
N VAL A 96 16.07 8.27 -2.55
CA VAL A 96 17.03 9.38 -2.45
C VAL A 96 17.72 9.37 -1.08
N THR A 97 16.94 9.16 -0.03
CA THR A 97 17.38 9.34 1.35
C THR A 97 17.65 8.01 2.06
N GLY A 98 17.10 6.89 1.57
CA GLY A 98 17.19 5.58 2.20
C GLY A 98 16.36 5.45 3.48
N PHE A 99 15.52 6.43 3.81
CA PHE A 99 14.66 6.37 4.98
C PHE A 99 13.38 5.55 4.71
N PRO A 100 12.85 4.87 5.74
CA PRO A 100 11.57 4.19 5.62
C PRO A 100 10.46 5.21 5.34
N ILE A 101 9.58 4.86 4.40
CA ILE A 101 8.40 5.65 4.05
C ILE A 101 7.18 4.73 3.92
N ASP A 102 5.99 5.28 4.10
CA ASP A 102 4.76 4.57 3.81
C ASP A 102 4.44 4.70 2.31
N VAL A 103 4.21 3.56 1.66
CA VAL A 103 3.90 3.46 0.24
C VAL A 103 2.47 2.99 0.08
N GLN A 104 1.65 3.79 -0.61
CA GLN A 104 0.26 3.43 -0.87
C GLN A 104 0.19 2.27 -1.87
N VAL A 105 -0.58 1.26 -1.51
CA VAL A 105 -0.86 0.08 -2.34
C VAL A 105 -1.99 0.40 -3.32
N LYS A 106 -1.77 0.10 -4.60
CA LYS A 106 -2.73 0.30 -5.68
C LYS A 106 -2.98 -1.01 -6.40
N ALA A 107 -4.25 -1.34 -6.60
CA ALA A 107 -4.65 -2.49 -7.39
C ALA A 107 -4.09 -2.38 -8.82
N ASN A 108 -3.60 -3.50 -9.36
CA ASN A 108 -3.01 -3.63 -10.69
C ASN A 108 -1.72 -2.81 -10.93
N ASP A 109 -1.10 -2.27 -9.88
CA ASP A 109 0.12 -1.46 -9.97
C ASP A 109 1.18 -1.98 -9.00
N THR A 110 0.85 -2.09 -7.71
CA THR A 110 1.77 -2.60 -6.69
C THR A 110 1.99 -4.11 -6.83
N ALA A 111 3.23 -4.52 -7.09
CA ALA A 111 3.65 -5.91 -7.16
C ALA A 111 4.31 -6.36 -5.86
N PHE A 112 3.93 -7.54 -5.38
CA PHE A 112 4.44 -8.18 -4.18
C PHE A 112 5.32 -9.37 -4.56
N GLY A 113 6.57 -9.37 -4.05
CA GLY A 113 7.52 -10.45 -4.30
C GLY A 113 7.50 -11.57 -3.24
N ALA A 114 6.81 -11.36 -2.13
CA ALA A 114 6.68 -12.30 -1.01
C ALA A 114 5.37 -12.05 -0.26
N ASP A 115 5.00 -12.98 0.60
CA ASP A 115 3.85 -12.80 1.49
C ASP A 115 4.06 -11.52 2.32
N THR A 116 3.07 -10.62 2.28
CA THR A 116 3.21 -9.25 2.81
C THR A 116 1.96 -8.85 3.57
N THR A 117 2.12 -8.12 4.68
CA THR A 117 1.01 -7.47 5.37
C THR A 117 0.94 -6.00 4.96
N VAL A 118 -0.25 -5.54 4.63
CA VAL A 118 -0.57 -4.13 4.33
C VAL A 118 -1.52 -3.59 5.39
N TYR A 119 -1.40 -2.31 5.67
CA TYR A 119 -2.02 -1.66 6.82
C TYR A 119 -2.98 -0.56 6.37
N ALA A 120 -4.15 -0.50 6.99
CA ALA A 120 -5.12 0.56 6.73
C ALA A 120 -4.66 1.88 7.36
N HIS A 121 -4.71 2.96 6.59
CA HIS A 121 -4.53 4.32 7.08
C HIS A 121 -5.89 5.02 7.21
N TRP A 122 -5.99 5.88 8.22
CA TRP A 122 -7.23 6.49 8.64
C TRP A 122 -7.05 7.96 8.97
N SER A 123 -8.00 8.78 8.55
CA SER A 123 -8.12 10.19 8.95
C SER A 123 -9.33 10.36 9.87
N ALA A 124 -9.15 11.00 11.04
CA ALA A 124 -10.27 11.24 11.96
C ALA A 124 -11.30 12.18 11.32
N ASN A 125 -12.60 11.85 11.42
CA ASN A 125 -13.68 12.61 10.76
C ASN A 125 -13.95 13.99 11.37
N GLY A 126 -13.08 14.48 12.27
CA GLY A 126 -13.29 15.74 12.97
C GLY A 126 -14.51 15.67 13.87
N GLY A 127 -14.42 14.88 14.94
CA GLY A 127 -15.30 15.10 16.09
C GLY A 127 -14.91 16.44 16.70
N SER A 128 -15.55 17.53 16.28
CA SER A 128 -15.62 18.72 17.11
C SER A 128 -16.17 18.24 18.44
N ALA A 129 -15.31 18.20 19.47
CA ALA A 129 -15.77 18.17 20.83
C ALA A 129 -16.64 19.42 20.96
N GLU A 130 -17.95 19.25 20.79
CA GLU A 130 -18.92 20.24 21.22
C GLU A 130 -18.74 20.27 22.73
N VAL A 131 -17.95 21.23 23.18
CA VAL A 131 -17.84 21.59 24.58
C VAL A 131 -19.26 22.02 24.93
N VAL A 132 -20.06 21.09 25.43
CA VAL A 132 -21.33 21.42 26.08
C VAL A 132 -20.90 22.21 27.31
N GLU A 133 -20.84 23.54 27.15
CA GLU A 133 -20.81 24.44 28.29
C GLU A 133 -22.04 24.07 29.13
N GLU A 134 -21.79 23.38 30.23
CA GLU A 134 -22.79 23.16 31.27
C GLU A 134 -23.09 24.54 31.88
N LYS A 135 -23.99 25.28 31.24
CA LYS A 135 -24.56 26.48 31.84
C LYS A 135 -25.40 26.00 33.00
N GLU A 136 -24.96 26.31 34.22
CA GLU A 136 -25.70 26.06 35.46
C GLU A 136 -27.19 26.39 35.25
N VAL A 137 -28.03 25.37 35.37
CA VAL A 137 -29.48 25.52 35.26
C VAL A 137 -29.97 26.07 36.60
N ASP A 138 -30.42 27.33 36.57
CA ASP A 138 -31.10 27.97 37.69
C ASP A 138 -32.28 27.09 38.17
N PRO A 139 -32.31 26.70 39.46
CA PRO A 139 -33.29 25.73 39.98
C PRO A 139 -34.74 26.23 39.93
N ASP A 140 -34.95 27.54 39.77
CA ASP A 140 -36.29 28.15 39.72
C ASP A 140 -37.03 27.90 38.40
N THR A 141 -36.35 27.39 37.37
CA THR A 141 -36.96 27.09 36.06
C THR A 141 -37.66 25.73 36.00
N LEU A 142 -37.40 24.82 36.96
CA LEU A 142 -37.98 23.47 36.96
C LEU A 142 -39.36 23.38 37.62
N LEU A 143 -39.74 24.35 38.46
CA LEU A 143 -41.05 24.31 39.13
C LEU A 143 -42.21 24.69 38.20
N THR A 144 -41.97 25.45 37.14
CA THR A 144 -43.05 26.00 36.30
C THR A 144 -43.56 24.99 35.25
N THR A 145 -42.78 23.95 34.93
CA THR A 145 -43.14 22.98 33.88
C THR A 145 -43.99 21.81 34.38
N MET A 146 -43.96 21.51 35.68
CA MET A 146 -44.74 20.39 36.26
C MET A 146 -46.16 20.78 36.71
N GLY A 147 -46.56 22.05 36.57
CA GLY A 147 -47.86 22.55 37.02
C GLY A 147 -49.00 22.46 36.02
N LEU A 148 -48.77 21.95 34.80
CA LEU A 148 -49.74 22.00 33.71
C LEU A 148 -50.05 20.63 33.07
N ALA A 149 -50.16 19.57 33.87
CA ALA A 149 -50.72 18.30 33.41
C ALA A 149 -51.52 17.61 34.52
N ALA A 150 -52.84 17.66 34.38
CA ALA A 150 -53.87 16.82 35.01
C ALA A 150 -53.84 16.78 36.57
N GLY A 151 -54.86 17.28 37.26
CA GLY A 151 -56.19 16.68 37.20
C GLY A 151 -56.15 15.25 37.77
N SER A 152 -56.56 15.12 39.03
CA SER A 152 -56.88 13.88 39.77
C SER A 152 -55.80 13.17 40.59
N VAL A 153 -55.97 13.33 41.90
CA VAL A 153 -55.98 12.28 42.93
C VAL A 153 -54.63 11.71 43.38
N VAL A 154 -54.11 12.38 44.41
CA VAL A 154 -53.46 11.79 45.59
C VAL A 154 -54.11 10.46 46.00
N LEU A 155 -53.35 9.37 45.95
CA LEU A 155 -53.40 8.13 46.77
C LEU A 155 -52.73 7.04 45.91
N VAL A 156 -51.72 6.31 46.38
CA VAL A 156 -51.86 4.98 47.01
C VAL A 156 -50.40 4.56 47.24
N LEU A 157 -49.91 4.52 48.49
CA LEU A 157 -49.73 3.29 49.29
C LEU A 157 -48.63 2.39 48.69
N LEU A 158 -47.65 1.83 49.39
CA LEU A 158 -47.38 1.54 50.80
C LEU A 158 -45.93 1.05 50.81
N ALA A 159 -45.10 1.54 51.71
CA ALA A 159 -44.69 0.82 52.92
C ALA A 159 -43.61 -0.26 52.72
N SER A 160 -42.69 -0.23 53.71
CA SER A 160 -41.80 -1.33 54.09
C SER A 160 -40.64 -1.52 53.09
N LEU A 161 -39.37 -1.48 53.48
CA LEU A 161 -38.80 -2.33 54.51
C LEU A 161 -37.29 -1.99 54.63
N ALA A 162 -36.78 -1.95 55.87
CA ALA A 162 -35.38 -2.17 56.25
C ALA A 162 -34.33 -1.10 55.82
N LEU A 163 -33.44 -0.63 56.67
CA LEU A 163 -33.21 -0.73 58.12
C LEU A 163 -32.31 0.46 58.48
#